data_AF-A0ABD2DJ47-F1
#
_entry.id   AF-A0ABD2DJ47-F1
#
_cell.length_a   1.000
_cell.length_b   1.000
_cell.length_c   1.000
_cell.angle_alpha   90.00
_cell.angle_beta   90.00
_cell.angle_gamma   90.00
#
_symmetry.space_group_name_H-M   'P 1'
#
loop_
_entity.id
_entity.type
_entity.pdbx_description
1 polymer ?
#
loop_
_entity_poly.entity_id
_entity_poly.type
_entity_poly.pdbx_seq_one_letter_code
_entity_poly.pdbx_strand_id
1 'polypeptide(L)'
;MGGAVSAGEDNDDLIDNLKEAQYIRTERVEQAFRAIDRGDYYLEGYRDNAYKDLAWKHGNIHLSAPCIYSEVMEALKLQPGLSFLNLGSGTGYLSTMVGLILGPFGINHGIELHSDVVEYAKEKLESFIKNSDSFDKFEFCEPAFVVGNCLQIASDSHQYDRIYCGAGVQKDHENYMKILLKVGGILVMPIEDQLTQIMRTGQNTWESKNILAVSFAPLVQPSKNDNGKPDSVGLHSG
;
A
#
# COMPACT_ATOMS: atom_id res chain seq x y z
N MET A 1 4.86 4.74 14.41
CA MET A 1 5.04 3.27 14.31
C MET A 1 6.45 2.97 13.81
N GLY A 2 6.94 1.76 14.08
CA GLY A 2 8.30 1.31 13.78
C GLY A 2 9.12 1.05 15.04
N GLY A 3 10.41 0.80 14.85
CA GLY A 3 11.41 0.57 15.89
C GLY A 3 11.58 -0.91 16.24
N ALA A 4 11.17 -1.81 15.34
CA ALA A 4 11.30 -3.25 15.54
C ALA A 4 12.72 -3.75 15.25
N VAL A 5 13.46 -3.04 14.39
CA VAL A 5 14.83 -3.39 14.00
C VAL A 5 15.76 -2.18 14.03
N SER A 6 17.08 -2.43 14.04
CA SER A 6 18.11 -1.40 13.93
C SER A 6 18.08 -0.69 12.58
N ALA A 7 18.63 0.52 12.54
CA ALA A 7 18.83 1.23 11.27
C ALA A 7 19.88 0.49 10.42
N GLY A 8 19.65 0.42 9.11
CA GLY A 8 20.66 -0.02 8.14
C GLY A 8 21.56 1.12 7.69
N GLU A 9 22.74 0.81 7.15
CA GLU A 9 23.60 1.81 6.48
C GLU A 9 23.01 2.20 5.11
N ASP A 10 22.35 1.24 4.45
CA ASP A 10 21.62 1.41 3.21
C ASP A 10 20.30 0.61 3.19
N ASN A 11 19.67 0.52 2.00
CA ASN A 11 18.43 -0.23 1.84
C ASN A 11 18.63 -1.74 2.06
N ASP A 12 19.72 -2.33 1.57
CA ASP A 12 19.96 -3.76 1.65
C ASP A 12 20.23 -4.21 3.10
N ASP A 13 20.99 -3.42 3.86
CA ASP A 13 21.20 -3.62 5.29
C ASP A 13 19.88 -3.53 6.08
N LEU A 14 19.01 -2.57 5.74
CA LEU A 14 17.68 -2.49 6.34
C LEU A 14 16.86 -3.76 6.03
N ILE A 15 16.93 -4.28 4.80
CA ILE A 15 16.21 -5.50 4.42
C ILE A 15 16.77 -6.71 5.18
N ASP A 16 18.09 -6.81 5.35
CA ASP A 16 18.73 -7.86 6.14
C ASP A 16 18.25 -7.84 7.60
N ASN A 17 18.26 -6.67 8.24
CA ASN A 17 17.73 -6.52 9.60
C ASN A 17 16.25 -6.98 9.71
N LEU A 18 15.41 -6.64 8.73
CA LEU A 18 14.00 -7.06 8.70
C LEU A 18 13.82 -8.56 8.48
N LYS A 19 14.70 -9.20 7.70
CA LYS A 19 14.70 -10.65 7.50
C LYS A 19 15.15 -11.38 8.75
N GLU A 20 16.24 -10.95 9.38
CA GLU A 20 16.75 -11.54 10.62
C GLU A 20 15.67 -11.50 11.72
N ALA A 21 14.95 -10.37 11.82
CA ALA A 21 13.83 -10.19 12.73
C ALA A 21 12.51 -10.87 12.28
N GLN A 22 12.51 -11.63 11.18
CA GLN A 22 11.36 -12.39 10.65
C GLN A 22 10.15 -11.56 10.20
N TYR A 23 10.36 -10.27 9.89
CA TYR A 23 9.34 -9.41 9.27
C TYR A 23 9.22 -9.66 7.76
N ILE A 24 10.35 -9.90 7.09
CA ILE A 24 10.40 -10.38 5.70
C ILE A 24 10.71 -11.87 5.74
N ARG A 25 9.85 -12.69 5.14
CA ARG A 25 9.88 -14.15 5.29
C ARG A 25 9.94 -14.87 3.95
N THR A 26 9.40 -14.28 2.91
CA THR A 26 9.33 -14.87 1.58
C THR A 26 10.30 -14.19 0.63
N GLU A 27 10.96 -15.00 -0.20
CA GLU A 27 11.95 -14.55 -1.19
C GLU A 27 11.37 -13.48 -2.12
N ARG A 28 10.10 -13.65 -2.54
CA ARG A 28 9.44 -12.67 -3.42
C ARG A 28 9.26 -11.30 -2.76
N VAL A 29 8.90 -11.27 -1.47
CA VAL A 29 8.79 -10.00 -0.73
C VAL A 29 10.16 -9.38 -0.56
N GLU A 30 11.17 -10.17 -0.18
CA GLU A 30 12.55 -9.69 -0.11
C GLU A 30 13.01 -9.05 -1.42
N GLN A 31 12.85 -9.75 -2.54
CA GLN A 31 13.27 -9.26 -3.86
C GLN A 31 12.62 -7.92 -4.21
N ALA A 32 11.32 -7.75 -3.92
CA ALA A 32 10.62 -6.49 -4.16
C ALA A 32 11.15 -5.35 -3.28
N PHE A 33 11.46 -5.62 -2.00
CA PHE A 33 12.02 -4.63 -1.07
C PHE A 33 13.45 -4.22 -1.44
N ARG A 34 14.27 -5.14 -1.95
CA ARG A 34 15.62 -4.82 -2.43
C ARG A 34 15.62 -4.07 -3.75
N ALA A 35 14.68 -4.39 -4.63
CA ALA A 35 14.58 -3.79 -5.95
C ALA A 35 14.23 -2.29 -5.93
N ILE A 36 13.58 -1.83 -4.85
CA ILE A 36 13.12 -0.45 -4.72
C ILE A 36 13.76 0.17 -3.48
N ASP A 37 14.75 1.04 -3.71
CA ASP A 37 15.38 1.78 -2.63
C ASP A 37 14.36 2.72 -1.98
N ARG A 38 14.09 2.49 -0.68
CA ARG A 38 13.19 3.32 0.12
C ARG A 38 13.59 4.81 0.14
N GLY A 39 14.88 5.10 0.09
CA GLY A 39 15.45 6.44 0.06
C GLY A 39 15.05 7.24 -1.18
N ASP A 40 14.76 6.58 -2.30
CA ASP A 40 14.31 7.26 -3.53
C ASP A 40 12.91 7.85 -3.38
N TYR A 41 12.12 7.35 -2.42
CA TYR A 41 10.76 7.82 -2.14
C TYR A 41 10.70 8.89 -1.05
N TYR A 42 11.84 9.25 -0.46
CA TYR A 42 11.97 10.39 0.44
C TYR A 42 12.18 11.69 -0.35
N LEU A 43 11.90 12.80 0.33
CA LEU A 43 12.36 14.12 -0.11
C LEU A 43 13.88 14.19 0.04
N GLU A 44 14.56 14.86 -0.89
CA GLU A 44 16.02 14.87 -1.03
C GLU A 44 16.75 15.18 0.29
N GLY A 45 16.30 16.20 1.03
CA GLY A 45 16.89 16.59 2.32
C GLY A 45 16.59 15.67 3.52
N TYR A 46 15.87 14.56 3.32
CA TYR A 46 15.44 13.65 4.39
C TYR A 46 15.92 12.21 4.20
N ARG A 47 16.70 11.93 3.14
CA ARG A 47 17.12 10.56 2.77
C ARG A 47 17.85 9.83 3.90
N ASP A 48 18.63 10.52 4.73
CA ASP A 48 19.36 9.93 5.86
C ASP A 48 18.46 9.23 6.91
N ASN A 49 17.14 9.47 6.86
CA ASN A 49 16.16 8.80 7.73
C ASN A 49 15.44 7.64 7.03
N ALA A 50 15.74 7.34 5.77
CA ALA A 50 15.03 6.34 4.99
C ALA A 50 15.26 4.91 5.50
N TYR A 51 16.48 4.61 5.93
CA TYR A 51 16.90 3.25 6.32
C TYR A 51 16.71 2.96 7.82
N LYS A 52 15.97 3.82 8.51
CA LYS A 52 15.51 3.59 9.87
C LYS A 52 14.16 2.88 9.80
N ASP A 53 13.93 1.92 10.68
CA ASP A 53 12.60 1.30 10.81
C ASP A 53 11.61 2.26 11.49
N LEU A 54 11.29 3.37 10.84
CA LEU A 54 10.41 4.41 11.36
C LEU A 54 9.50 4.92 10.26
N ALA A 55 8.25 5.21 10.63
CA ALA A 55 7.36 5.98 9.77
C ALA A 55 7.92 7.40 9.61
N TRP A 56 7.73 7.97 8.43
CA TRP A 56 8.15 9.33 8.12
C TRP A 56 6.98 10.13 7.55
N LYS A 57 6.92 11.41 7.90
CA LYS A 57 5.87 12.32 7.45
C LYS A 57 6.46 13.71 7.21
N HIS A 58 6.07 14.34 6.11
CA HIS A 58 6.34 15.74 5.81
C HIS A 58 5.14 16.35 5.06
N GLY A 59 4.42 17.29 5.68
CA GLY A 59 3.16 17.79 5.12
C GLY A 59 2.14 16.65 4.95
N ASN A 60 1.61 16.49 3.73
CA ASN A 60 0.70 15.41 3.35
C ASN A 60 1.43 14.10 3.01
N ILE A 61 2.72 14.17 2.70
CA ILE A 61 3.54 13.00 2.33
C ILE A 61 3.78 12.14 3.58
N HIS A 62 3.55 10.83 3.45
CA HIS A 62 3.77 9.85 4.49
C HIS A 62 4.30 8.53 3.93
N LEU A 63 5.31 7.94 4.60
CA LEU A 63 5.72 6.56 4.43
C LEU A 63 5.55 5.81 5.75
N SER A 64 4.88 4.66 5.71
CA SER A 64 4.83 3.76 6.88
C SER A 64 6.21 3.19 7.19
N ALA A 65 6.39 2.73 8.43
CA ALA A 65 7.62 2.08 8.83
C ALA A 65 7.88 0.81 7.99
N PRO A 66 9.14 0.50 7.63
CA PRO A 66 9.51 -0.71 6.91
C PRO A 66 8.87 -1.99 7.46
N CYS A 67 8.94 -2.23 8.77
CA CYS A 67 8.36 -3.44 9.39
C CYS A 67 6.85 -3.58 9.14
N ILE A 68 6.12 -2.46 9.08
CA ILE A 68 4.68 -2.45 8.79
C ILE A 68 4.44 -2.82 7.32
N TYR A 69 5.21 -2.26 6.39
CA TYR A 69 5.09 -2.64 4.98
C TYR A 69 5.48 -4.10 4.75
N SER A 70 6.48 -4.63 5.47
CA SER A 70 6.86 -6.04 5.38
C SER A 70 5.69 -6.95 5.78
N GLU A 71 5.05 -6.68 6.92
CA GLU A 71 3.88 -7.45 7.37
C GLU A 71 2.69 -7.33 6.42
N VAL A 72 2.45 -6.14 5.86
CA VAL A 72 1.40 -5.95 4.84
C VAL A 72 1.69 -6.80 3.60
N MET A 73 2.91 -6.73 3.05
CA MET A 73 3.29 -7.47 1.84
C MET A 73 3.20 -8.98 2.04
N GLU A 74 3.66 -9.48 3.20
CA GLU A 74 3.54 -10.88 3.59
C GLU A 74 2.08 -11.31 3.76
N ALA A 75 1.27 -10.50 4.44
CA ALA A 75 -0.14 -10.79 4.68
C ALA A 75 -0.98 -10.75 3.40
N LEU A 76 -0.62 -9.92 2.43
CA LEU A 76 -1.36 -9.85 1.17
C LEU A 76 -1.16 -11.11 0.32
N LYS A 77 -0.11 -11.93 0.52
CA LYS A 77 0.12 -13.15 -0.31
C LYS A 77 -0.03 -12.85 -1.82
N LEU A 78 0.64 -11.79 -2.26
CA LEU A 78 0.60 -11.30 -3.64
C LEU A 78 1.18 -12.35 -4.59
N GLN A 79 0.61 -12.44 -5.80
CA GLN A 79 1.04 -13.34 -6.87
C GLN A 79 0.89 -12.64 -8.23
N PRO A 80 1.62 -13.10 -9.25
CA PRO A 80 1.45 -12.58 -10.61
C PRO A 80 0.00 -12.65 -11.11
N GLY A 81 -0.44 -11.62 -11.83
CA GLY A 81 -1.76 -11.54 -12.45
C GLY A 81 -2.93 -11.17 -11.53
N LEU A 82 -2.70 -10.95 -10.23
CA LEU A 82 -3.76 -10.53 -9.32
C LEU A 82 -4.11 -9.04 -9.49
N SER A 83 -5.34 -8.66 -9.11
CA SER A 83 -5.71 -7.25 -8.95
C SER A 83 -5.49 -6.75 -7.52
N PHE A 84 -4.87 -5.59 -7.39
CA PHE A 84 -4.53 -4.92 -6.15
C PHE A 84 -5.11 -3.49 -6.09
N LEU A 85 -5.67 -3.14 -4.94
CA LEU A 85 -6.11 -1.79 -4.60
C LEU A 85 -5.41 -1.30 -3.34
N ASN A 86 -4.75 -0.15 -3.44
CA ASN A 86 -4.12 0.56 -2.35
C ASN A 86 -4.94 1.81 -1.97
N LEU A 87 -5.59 1.77 -0.81
CA LEU A 87 -6.40 2.87 -0.28
C LEU A 87 -5.52 3.75 0.62
N GLY A 88 -5.23 4.97 0.17
CA GLY A 88 -4.20 5.83 0.76
C GLY A 88 -2.82 5.46 0.22
N SER A 89 -2.65 5.56 -1.11
CA SER A 89 -1.43 5.10 -1.78
C SER A 89 -0.17 5.88 -1.41
N GLY A 90 -0.31 7.07 -0.82
CA GLY A 90 0.80 7.87 -0.34
C GLY A 90 1.82 8.13 -1.44
N THR A 91 3.11 7.95 -1.14
CA THR A 91 4.21 8.18 -2.08
C THR A 91 4.30 7.19 -3.23
N GLY A 92 3.41 6.20 -3.29
CA GLY A 92 3.46 5.14 -4.29
C GLY A 92 4.46 4.02 -3.97
N TYR A 93 5.32 4.15 -2.95
CA TYR A 93 6.38 3.18 -2.62
C TYR A 93 5.87 1.72 -2.54
N LEU A 94 4.82 1.49 -1.74
CA LEU A 94 4.21 0.16 -1.63
C LEU A 94 3.62 -0.30 -2.96
N SER A 95 2.90 0.57 -3.66
CA SER A 95 2.27 0.25 -4.96
C SER A 95 3.32 -0.10 -6.02
N THR A 96 4.49 0.54 -6.04
CA THR A 96 5.58 0.17 -6.94
C THR A 96 6.15 -1.21 -6.58
N MET A 97 6.39 -1.51 -5.29
CA MET A 97 6.86 -2.84 -4.88
C MET A 97 5.85 -3.93 -5.23
N VAL A 98 4.55 -3.66 -5.04
CA VAL A 98 3.48 -4.57 -5.46
C VAL A 98 3.50 -4.78 -6.97
N GLY A 99 3.77 -3.73 -7.75
CA GLY A 99 3.87 -3.81 -9.20
C GLY A 99 4.89 -4.84 -9.70
N LEU A 100 6.04 -4.94 -9.01
CA LEU A 100 7.09 -5.94 -9.31
C LEU A 100 6.65 -7.38 -9.04
N ILE A 101 5.68 -7.58 -8.13
CA ILE A 101 5.15 -8.91 -7.80
C ILE A 101 4.02 -9.32 -8.73
N LEU A 102 3.15 -8.37 -9.10
CA LEU A 102 1.98 -8.64 -9.92
C LEU A 102 2.33 -8.92 -11.38
N GLY A 103 3.41 -8.33 -11.90
CA GLY A 103 3.82 -8.51 -13.29
C GLY A 103 2.80 -7.95 -14.30
N PRO A 104 3.01 -8.17 -15.60
CA PRO A 104 2.40 -7.37 -16.66
C PRO A 104 0.90 -7.66 -16.85
N PHE A 105 0.41 -8.77 -16.28
CA PHE A 105 -1.01 -9.17 -16.34
C PHE A 105 -1.79 -8.80 -15.07
N GLY A 106 -1.16 -8.12 -14.11
CA GLY A 106 -1.81 -7.65 -12.91
C GLY A 106 -2.65 -6.38 -13.12
N ILE A 107 -3.37 -5.98 -12.09
CA ILE A 107 -4.01 -4.66 -11.99
C ILE A 107 -3.52 -4.02 -10.70
N ASN A 108 -3.05 -2.78 -10.75
CA ASN A 108 -2.47 -2.10 -9.59
C ASN A 108 -3.00 -0.68 -9.49
N HIS A 109 -4.00 -0.46 -8.63
CA HIS A 109 -4.62 0.86 -8.46
C HIS A 109 -4.28 1.45 -7.10
N GLY A 110 -3.98 2.74 -7.07
CA GLY A 110 -3.79 3.52 -5.85
C GLY A 110 -4.75 4.70 -5.79
N ILE A 111 -5.48 4.84 -4.69
CA ILE A 111 -6.30 6.02 -4.40
C ILE A 111 -5.61 6.83 -3.33
N GLU A 112 -5.47 8.13 -3.54
CA GLU A 112 -4.93 9.07 -2.56
C GLU A 112 -5.78 10.34 -2.51
N LEU A 113 -5.99 10.87 -1.31
CA LEU A 113 -6.87 12.00 -1.07
C LEU A 113 -6.27 13.32 -1.59
N HIS A 114 -4.96 13.44 -1.48
CA HIS A 114 -4.22 14.67 -1.72
C HIS A 114 -3.60 14.69 -3.12
N SER A 115 -3.96 15.68 -3.95
CA SER A 115 -3.48 15.78 -5.33
C SER A 115 -1.96 15.96 -5.42
N ASP A 116 -1.38 16.76 -4.52
CA ASP A 116 0.07 16.94 -4.39
C ASP A 116 0.79 15.63 -4.08
N VAL A 117 0.16 14.72 -3.33
CA VAL A 117 0.74 13.41 -3.01
C VAL A 117 0.64 12.46 -4.21
N VAL A 118 -0.44 12.53 -5.00
CA VAL A 118 -0.56 11.77 -6.26
C VAL A 118 0.48 12.22 -7.28
N GLU A 119 0.69 13.53 -7.43
CA GLU A 119 1.73 14.09 -8.30
C GLU A 119 3.11 13.57 -7.86
N TYR A 120 3.42 13.65 -6.57
CA TYR A 120 4.65 13.11 -6.01
C TYR A 120 4.82 11.60 -6.28
N ALA A 121 3.76 10.80 -6.11
CA ALA A 121 3.80 9.36 -6.38
C ALA A 121 4.11 9.05 -7.85
N LYS A 122 3.53 9.82 -8.78
CA LYS A 122 3.80 9.69 -10.22
C LYS A 122 5.25 10.07 -10.56
N GLU A 123 5.77 11.15 -9.98
CA GLU A 123 7.16 11.55 -10.16
C GLU A 123 8.14 10.47 -9.66
N LYS A 124 7.88 9.87 -8.50
CA LYS A 124 8.72 8.78 -7.97
C LYS A 124 8.63 7.52 -8.81
N LEU A 125 7.45 7.17 -9.30
CA LEU A 125 7.26 6.06 -10.23
C LEU A 125 8.03 6.29 -11.54
N GLU A 126 7.91 7.47 -12.14
CA GLU A 126 8.66 7.81 -13.34
C GLU A 126 10.18 7.75 -13.11
N SER A 127 10.65 8.25 -11.96
CA SER A 127 12.06 8.16 -11.59
C SER A 127 12.52 6.71 -11.47
N PHE A 128 11.70 5.84 -10.86
CA PHE A 128 12.01 4.41 -10.77
C PHE A 128 12.13 3.77 -12.16
N ILE A 129 11.15 4.00 -13.05
CA ILE A 129 11.14 3.45 -14.41
C ILE A 129 12.35 3.94 -15.22
N LYS A 130 12.74 5.21 -15.07
CA LYS A 130 13.83 5.82 -15.86
C LYS A 130 15.22 5.49 -15.34
N ASN A 131 15.39 5.40 -14.02
CA ASN A 131 16.71 5.46 -13.38
C ASN A 131 17.08 4.18 -12.60
N SER A 132 16.14 3.27 -12.33
CA SER A 132 16.44 2.08 -11.53
C SER A 132 17.02 0.95 -12.37
N ASP A 133 18.22 0.49 -12.01
CA ASP A 133 18.85 -0.72 -12.57
C ASP A 133 18.05 -2.01 -12.29
N SER A 134 17.07 -1.93 -11.38
CA SER A 134 16.17 -3.04 -11.08
C SER A 134 15.05 -3.15 -12.10
N PHE A 135 14.65 -2.07 -12.77
CA PHE A 135 13.44 -2.07 -13.61
C PHE A 135 13.48 -3.16 -14.69
N ASP A 136 14.58 -3.27 -15.43
CA ASP A 136 14.75 -4.26 -16.50
C ASP A 136 14.82 -5.73 -16.00
N LYS A 137 14.93 -5.94 -14.68
CA LYS A 137 14.99 -7.27 -14.06
C LYS A 137 13.62 -7.82 -13.69
N PHE A 138 12.57 -7.01 -13.74
CA PHE A 138 11.21 -7.41 -13.36
C PHE A 138 10.25 -7.15 -14.50
N GLU A 139 9.29 -8.06 -14.67
CA GLU A 139 8.06 -7.67 -15.34
C GLU A 139 7.22 -6.82 -14.37
N PHE A 140 6.66 -5.72 -14.86
CA PHE A 140 6.13 -4.68 -13.98
C PHE A 140 4.66 -4.38 -14.26
N CYS A 141 3.84 -4.42 -13.20
CA CYS A 141 2.48 -3.86 -13.22
C CYS A 141 2.55 -2.39 -12.75
N GLU A 142 2.60 -1.47 -13.71
CA GLU A 142 2.64 -0.04 -13.42
C GLU A 142 1.40 0.39 -12.59
N PRO A 143 1.57 1.04 -11.43
CA PRO A 143 0.45 1.49 -10.62
C PRO A 143 -0.24 2.70 -11.25
N ALA A 144 -1.57 2.63 -11.37
CA ALA A 144 -2.41 3.77 -11.72
C ALA A 144 -2.86 4.52 -10.45
N PHE A 145 -2.38 5.75 -10.29
CA PHE A 145 -2.73 6.62 -9.15
C PHE A 145 -3.86 7.59 -9.48
N VAL A 146 -4.89 7.60 -8.64
CA VAL A 146 -6.10 8.41 -8.78
C VAL A 146 -6.30 9.28 -7.54
N VAL A 147 -6.62 10.56 -7.75
CA VAL A 147 -7.02 11.46 -6.66
C VAL A 147 -8.46 11.16 -6.26
N GLY A 148 -8.71 10.94 -4.98
CA GLY A 148 -10.07 10.73 -4.48
C GLY A 148 -10.17 10.26 -3.04
N ASN A 149 -11.39 10.27 -2.51
CA ASN A 149 -11.66 9.72 -1.19
C ASN A 149 -11.93 8.21 -1.29
N CYS A 150 -11.22 7.42 -0.48
CA CYS A 150 -11.34 5.97 -0.45
C CYS A 150 -12.74 5.46 -0.04
N LEU A 151 -13.59 6.31 0.55
CA LEU A 151 -14.98 6.02 0.92
C LEU A 151 -16.00 6.42 -0.17
N GLN A 152 -15.53 6.83 -1.35
CA GLN A 152 -16.36 7.30 -2.47
C GLN A 152 -16.05 6.59 -3.79
N ILE A 153 -15.54 5.36 -3.73
CA ILE A 153 -15.28 4.53 -4.92
C ILE A 153 -16.60 4.22 -5.62
N ALA A 154 -16.62 4.36 -6.94
CA ALA A 154 -17.82 4.17 -7.75
C ALA A 154 -18.38 2.74 -7.59
N SER A 155 -19.71 2.61 -7.48
CA SER A 155 -20.39 1.34 -7.19
C SER A 155 -20.24 0.27 -8.27
N ASP A 156 -19.93 0.68 -9.50
CA ASP A 156 -19.62 -0.17 -10.65
C ASP A 156 -18.13 -0.53 -10.77
N SER A 157 -17.31 -0.11 -9.80
CA SER A 157 -15.89 -0.47 -9.77
C SER A 157 -15.68 -1.97 -9.59
N HIS A 158 -14.57 -2.44 -10.15
CA HIS A 158 -14.13 -3.82 -10.03
C HIS A 158 -13.90 -4.22 -8.57
N GLN A 159 -14.18 -5.50 -8.26
CA GLN A 159 -13.67 -6.11 -7.04
C GLN A 159 -12.19 -6.50 -7.21
N TYR A 160 -11.45 -6.55 -6.11
CA TYR A 160 -10.02 -6.81 -6.10
C TYR A 160 -9.65 -8.15 -5.45
N ASP A 161 -8.60 -8.77 -5.95
CA ASP A 161 -8.01 -9.95 -5.30
C ASP A 161 -7.32 -9.57 -4.00
N ARG A 162 -6.70 -8.39 -3.95
CA ARG A 162 -5.90 -7.90 -2.82
C ARG A 162 -6.19 -6.44 -2.55
N ILE A 163 -6.38 -6.08 -1.28
CA ILE A 163 -6.62 -4.70 -0.88
C ILE A 163 -5.77 -4.37 0.33
N TYR A 164 -5.10 -3.23 0.30
CA TYR A 164 -4.49 -2.63 1.47
C TYR A 164 -5.13 -1.27 1.77
N CYS A 165 -5.38 -0.98 3.04
CA CYS A 165 -5.71 0.38 3.48
C CYS A 165 -4.59 0.95 4.35
N GLY A 166 -3.96 2.02 3.88
CA GLY A 166 -2.86 2.73 4.54
C GLY A 166 -3.30 3.71 5.64
N ALA A 167 -4.55 3.64 6.08
CA ALA A 167 -5.14 4.51 7.09
C ALA A 167 -6.07 3.72 8.03
N GLY A 168 -6.30 4.25 9.23
CA GLY A 168 -7.16 3.64 10.24
C GLY A 168 -8.61 3.63 9.80
N VAL A 169 -9.17 2.44 9.60
CA VAL A 169 -10.55 2.23 9.19
C VAL A 169 -11.46 2.24 10.42
N GLN A 170 -12.46 3.12 10.42
CA GLN A 170 -13.48 3.12 11.47
C GLN A 170 -14.46 1.95 11.29
N LYS A 171 -15.02 1.46 12.41
CA LYS A 171 -15.81 0.22 12.44
C LYS A 171 -17.03 0.24 11.52
N ASP A 172 -17.65 1.40 11.35
CA ASP A 172 -18.78 1.64 10.46
C ASP A 172 -18.43 1.48 8.97
N HIS A 173 -17.16 1.66 8.60
CA HIS A 173 -16.68 1.50 7.22
C HIS A 173 -16.09 0.12 6.92
N GLU A 174 -16.02 -0.79 7.90
CA GLU A 174 -15.47 -2.14 7.70
C GLU A 174 -16.18 -2.89 6.55
N ASN A 175 -17.51 -2.84 6.53
CA ASN A 175 -18.30 -3.50 5.49
C ASN A 175 -18.09 -2.86 4.11
N TYR A 176 -17.92 -1.55 4.05
CA TYR A 176 -17.62 -0.84 2.80
C TYR A 176 -16.29 -1.31 2.20
N MET A 177 -15.24 -1.50 3.02
CA MET A 177 -13.96 -2.03 2.54
C MET A 177 -14.09 -3.48 2.08
N LYS A 178 -14.85 -4.30 2.81
CA LYS A 178 -15.06 -5.71 2.50
C LYS A 178 -15.72 -5.93 1.13
N ILE A 179 -16.73 -5.14 0.77
CA ILE A 179 -17.47 -5.36 -0.50
C ILE A 179 -16.63 -5.14 -1.77
N LEU A 180 -15.51 -4.41 -1.65
CA LEU A 180 -14.53 -4.21 -2.72
C LEU A 180 -13.70 -5.47 -2.98
N LEU A 181 -13.72 -6.46 -2.09
CA LEU A 181 -12.88 -7.66 -2.16
C LEU A 181 -13.59 -8.80 -2.89
N LYS A 182 -12.91 -9.48 -3.83
CA LYS A 182 -13.41 -10.71 -4.47
C LYS A 182 -13.54 -11.85 -3.45
N VAL A 183 -14.37 -12.85 -3.76
CA VAL A 183 -14.33 -14.13 -3.03
C VAL A 183 -12.96 -14.78 -3.27
N GLY A 184 -12.32 -15.26 -2.21
CA GLY A 184 -10.92 -15.71 -2.21
C GLY A 184 -9.89 -14.59 -2.06
N GLY A 185 -10.33 -13.33 -2.03
CA GLY A 185 -9.45 -12.18 -1.87
C GLY A 185 -9.00 -11.95 -0.43
N ILE A 186 -7.95 -11.14 -0.28
CA ILE A 186 -7.38 -10.73 1.02
C ILE A 186 -7.36 -9.21 1.14
N LEU A 187 -7.96 -8.70 2.22
CA LEU A 187 -7.92 -7.30 2.66
C LEU A 187 -7.00 -7.19 3.88
N VAL A 188 -6.06 -6.27 3.86
CA VAL A 188 -5.22 -5.92 5.01
C VAL A 188 -5.49 -4.46 5.37
N MET A 189 -5.95 -4.20 6.59
CA MET A 189 -6.22 -2.83 7.03
C MET A 189 -6.05 -2.66 8.55
N PRO A 190 -5.67 -1.46 9.01
CA PRO A 190 -5.76 -1.09 10.41
C PRO A 190 -7.22 -0.87 10.81
N ILE A 191 -7.70 -1.57 11.82
CA ILE A 191 -9.03 -1.40 12.42
C ILE A 191 -8.92 -1.67 13.92
N GLU A 192 -9.54 -0.82 14.75
CA GLU A 192 -9.52 -0.97 16.22
C GLU A 192 -8.08 -1.13 16.78
N ASP A 193 -7.16 -0.29 16.30
CA ASP A 193 -5.72 -0.28 16.65
C ASP A 193 -4.96 -1.60 16.35
N GLN A 194 -5.50 -2.45 15.47
CA GLN A 194 -4.89 -3.69 15.01
C GLN A 194 -4.75 -3.70 13.49
N LEU A 195 -3.57 -4.06 12.99
CA LEU A 195 -3.40 -4.42 11.59
C LEU A 195 -4.01 -5.81 11.39
N THR A 196 -5.08 -5.88 10.62
CA THR A 196 -5.90 -7.08 10.49
C THR A 196 -5.91 -7.57 9.05
N GLN A 197 -5.68 -8.87 8.87
CA GLN A 197 -5.92 -9.58 7.62
C GLN A 197 -7.36 -10.13 7.63
N ILE A 198 -8.10 -9.89 6.56
CA ILE A 198 -9.46 -10.38 6.35
C ILE A 198 -9.49 -11.11 5.01
N MET A 199 -9.88 -12.39 5.01
CA MET A 199 -10.08 -13.20 3.82
C MET A 199 -11.58 -13.38 3.55
N ARG A 200 -12.03 -13.11 2.33
CA ARG A 200 -13.41 -13.41 1.92
C ARG A 200 -13.50 -14.88 1.52
N THR A 201 -14.09 -15.73 2.35
CA THR A 201 -14.17 -17.18 2.09
C THR A 201 -15.36 -17.59 1.24
N GLY A 202 -16.34 -16.70 1.08
CA GLY A 202 -17.56 -16.94 0.32
C GLY A 202 -18.35 -15.66 0.07
N GLN A 203 -19.55 -15.78 -0.48
CA GLN A 203 -20.41 -14.64 -0.80
C GLN A 203 -20.59 -13.68 0.40
N ASN A 204 -20.86 -14.22 1.59
CA ASN A 204 -21.09 -13.44 2.82
C ASN A 204 -20.26 -13.94 4.02
N THR A 205 -19.21 -14.73 3.77
CA THR A 205 -18.39 -15.33 4.84
C THR A 205 -16.97 -14.80 4.80
N TRP A 206 -16.41 -14.58 5.99
CA TRP A 206 -15.14 -13.91 6.20
C TRP A 206 -14.36 -14.59 7.31
N GLU A 207 -13.04 -14.63 7.16
CA GLU A 207 -12.10 -15.02 8.21
C GLU A 207 -11.19 -13.84 8.50
N SER A 208 -10.95 -13.54 9.78
CA SER A 208 -10.10 -12.43 10.19
C SER A 208 -8.99 -12.91 11.11
N LYS A 209 -7.80 -12.32 10.96
CA LYS A 209 -6.64 -12.56 11.81
C LYS A 209 -5.94 -11.23 12.12
N ASN A 210 -5.75 -10.96 13.41
CA ASN A 210 -4.92 -9.83 13.84
C ASN A 210 -3.44 -10.19 13.61
N ILE A 211 -2.69 -9.25 13.03
CA ILE A 211 -1.26 -9.40 12.73
C ILE A 211 -0.45 -8.77 13.86
N LEU A 212 -0.64 -7.46 14.10
CA LEU A 212 0.01 -6.74 15.18
C LEU A 212 -0.78 -5.48 15.59
N ALA A 213 -0.48 -4.95 16.78
CA ALA A 213 -0.96 -3.66 17.23
C ALA A 213 -0.30 -2.51 16.45
N VAL A 214 -1.09 -1.52 16.05
CA VAL A 214 -0.65 -0.40 15.20
C VAL A 214 -1.35 0.89 15.58
N SER A 215 -0.80 2.02 15.13
CA SER A 215 -1.42 3.34 15.27
C SER A 215 -1.34 4.08 13.95
N PHE A 216 -2.49 4.22 13.29
CA PHE A 216 -2.62 4.89 11.99
C PHE A 216 -3.47 6.15 12.14
N ALA A 217 -3.21 7.16 11.29
CA ALA A 217 -4.13 8.26 11.13
C ALA A 217 -5.47 7.74 10.57
N PRO A 218 -6.63 8.20 11.07
CA PRO A 218 -7.92 7.71 10.63
C PRO A 218 -8.20 8.09 9.17
N LEU A 219 -8.96 7.26 8.47
CA LEU A 219 -9.52 7.60 7.16
C LEU A 219 -10.35 8.88 7.26
N VAL A 220 -10.15 9.78 6.30
CA VAL A 220 -10.88 11.05 6.23
C VAL A 220 -12.28 10.78 5.70
N GLN A 221 -13.28 11.12 6.51
CA GLN A 221 -14.68 11.09 6.09
C GLN A 221 -14.93 12.13 5.00
N PRO A 222 -15.71 11.82 3.95
CA PRO A 222 -16.10 12.82 2.98
C PRO A 222 -16.87 13.96 3.64
N SER A 223 -16.59 15.20 3.25
CA SER A 223 -17.40 16.33 3.68
C SER A 223 -18.80 16.21 3.08
N LYS A 224 -19.84 16.42 3.90
CA LYS A 224 -21.20 16.62 3.40
C LYS A 224 -21.24 17.98 2.69
N ASN A 225 -20.97 18.03 1.40
CA ASN A 225 -21.32 19.23 0.63
C ASN A 225 -22.82 19.22 0.35
N ASP A 226 -23.52 20.27 0.78
CA ASP A 226 -24.86 20.60 0.33
C ASP A 226 -24.81 20.82 -1.20
N ASN A 227 -25.62 20.07 -1.95
CA ASN A 227 -25.90 20.21 -3.39
C ASN A 227 -24.97 19.52 -4.44
N GLY A 228 -24.56 18.27 -4.21
CA GLY A 228 -24.07 17.44 -5.32
C GLY A 228 -23.94 15.97 -4.92
N LYS A 229 -24.21 15.04 -5.85
CA LYS A 229 -23.72 13.67 -5.67
C LYS A 229 -22.21 13.75 -5.44
N PRO A 230 -21.65 13.04 -4.45
CA PRO A 230 -20.20 13.00 -4.31
C PRO A 230 -19.57 12.51 -5.61
N ASP A 231 -18.53 13.19 -6.07
CA ASP A 231 -17.75 12.75 -7.23
C ASP A 231 -17.21 11.34 -6.90
N SER A 232 -17.74 10.34 -7.61
CA SER A 232 -17.35 8.95 -7.40
C SER A 232 -15.97 8.72 -8.01
N VAL A 233 -15.07 8.07 -7.26
CA VAL A 233 -13.74 7.73 -7.76
C VAL A 233 -13.87 6.59 -8.77
N GLY A 234 -13.61 6.90 -10.04
CA GLY A 234 -13.58 5.92 -11.13
C GLY A 234 -12.23 5.22 -11.21
N LEU A 235 -12.25 3.88 -11.23
CA LEU A 235 -11.07 3.03 -11.40
C LEU A 235 -11.20 2.26 -12.72
N HIS A 236 -10.66 2.82 -13.79
CA HIS A 236 -10.69 2.20 -15.12
C HIS A 236 -9.43 1.35 -15.31
N SER A 237 -9.62 0.07 -15.67
CA SER A 237 -8.57 -0.73 -16.30
C SER A 237 -8.42 -0.23 -17.74
N GLY A 238 -7.24 0.26 -18.10
CA GLY A 238 -6.87 0.60 -19.48
C GLY A 238 -6.92 -0.60 -20.42
#